data_AF-A0A3M2EMF6-F1
#
_entry.id   AF-A0A3M2EMF6-F1
#
_cell.length_a   1.000
_cell.length_b   1.000
_cell.length_c   1.000
_cell.angle_alpha   90.00
_cell.angle_beta   90.00
_cell.angle_gamma   90.00
#
_symmetry.space_group_name_H-M   'P 1'
#
loop_
_entity.id
_entity.type
_entity.pdbx_description
1 polymer ?
#
loop_
_entity_poly.entity_id
_entity_poly.type
_entity_poly.pdbx_seq_one_letter_code
_entity_poly.pdbx_strand_id
1 'polypeptide(L)'
;DGTVTGLAEDGTETALGRIEPVRFPNPQGLENIGGNLFRPTAASGAGTRETGPEVLQGALTLSNTDLATEMVNLIRDERFTQANAAVVRTEDENLGTILDTKR
;
A
#
# COMPACT_ATOMS: atom_id res chain seq x y z
N ASP A 1 18.24 -6.35 -18.63
CA ASP A 1 17.68 -5.43 -19.64
C ASP A 1 16.16 -5.47 -19.83
N GLY A 2 15.46 -6.49 -19.30
CA GLY A 2 13.99 -6.60 -19.43
C GLY A 2 13.52 -6.94 -20.85
N THR A 3 14.43 -7.35 -21.73
CA THR A 3 14.11 -7.83 -23.08
C THR A 3 13.62 -9.27 -23.00
N VAL A 4 12.46 -9.53 -23.58
CA VAL A 4 11.88 -10.86 -23.73
C VAL A 4 12.43 -11.45 -25.02
N THR A 5 13.14 -12.58 -24.91
CA THR A 5 13.65 -13.34 -26.05
C THR A 5 12.83 -14.61 -26.24
N GLY A 6 12.57 -14.98 -27.50
CA GLY A 6 11.98 -16.25 -27.89
C GLY A 6 13.02 -17.06 -28.64
N LEU A 7 13.09 -18.36 -28.36
CA LEU A 7 13.91 -19.30 -29.12
C LEU A 7 13.06 -19.86 -30.27
N ALA A 8 13.47 -19.62 -31.51
CA ALA A 8 12.82 -20.21 -32.68
C ALA A 8 13.28 -21.67 -32.89
N GLU A 9 12.53 -22.45 -33.68
CA GLU A 9 12.83 -23.87 -33.95
C GLU A 9 14.20 -24.10 -34.63
N ASP A 10 14.78 -23.05 -35.21
CA ASP A 10 16.12 -23.05 -35.82
C ASP A 10 17.26 -22.77 -34.83
N GLY A 11 16.95 -22.55 -33.54
CA GLY A 11 17.92 -22.22 -32.50
C GLY A 11 18.31 -20.75 -32.45
N THR A 12 17.68 -19.88 -33.26
CA THR A 12 17.95 -18.44 -33.25
C THR A 12 17.16 -17.77 -32.13
N GLU A 13 17.86 -17.03 -31.26
CA GLU A 13 17.22 -16.16 -30.27
C GLU A 13 16.73 -14.87 -30.93
N THR A 14 15.42 -14.66 -30.93
CA THR A 14 14.80 -13.43 -31.44
C THR A 14 14.26 -12.61 -30.28
N ALA A 15 14.62 -11.33 -30.21
CA ALA A 15 14.04 -10.40 -29.24
C ALA A 15 12.58 -10.07 -29.63
N LEU A 16 11.63 -10.48 -28.81
CA LEU A 16 10.19 -10.31 -29.04
C LEU A 16 9.66 -8.96 -28.54
N GLY A 17 10.34 -8.35 -27.57
CA GLY A 17 9.95 -7.06 -27.01
C GLY A 17 10.72 -6.72 -25.74
N ARG A 18 10.45 -5.55 -25.17
CA ARG A 18 11.06 -5.09 -23.92
C ARG A 18 9.99 -4.60 -22.95
N ILE A 19 10.15 -4.94 -21.67
CA ILE A 19 9.32 -4.41 -20.60
C ILE A 19 9.72 -2.95 -20.35
N GLU A 20 8.76 -2.04 -20.47
CA GLU A 20 8.93 -0.61 -20.21
C GLU A 20 8.23 -0.23 -18.89
N PRO A 21 8.97 -0.10 -17.77
CA PRO A 21 8.41 0.38 -16.53
C PRO A 21 8.16 1.89 -16.62
N VAL A 22 7.08 2.30 -15.97
CA VAL A 22 6.69 3.70 -15.85
C VAL A 22 6.83 4.10 -14.38
N ARG A 23 7.57 5.18 -14.15
CA ARG A 23 7.71 5.77 -12.83
C ARG A 23 6.83 7.00 -12.71
N PHE A 24 6.10 7.09 -11.60
CA PHE A 24 5.29 8.26 -11.27
C PHE A 24 6.05 9.14 -10.27
N PRO A 25 6.04 10.48 -10.43
CA PRO A 25 6.65 11.39 -9.47
C PRO A 25 6.10 11.23 -8.04
N ASN A 26 4.80 10.97 -7.92
CA ASN A 26 4.13 10.77 -6.63
C ASN A 26 3.37 9.44 -6.58
N PRO A 27 3.97 8.38 -6.02
CA PRO A 27 3.30 7.09 -5.85
C PRO A 27 2.09 7.12 -4.91
N GLN A 28 2.09 7.99 -3.89
CA GLN A 28 0.96 8.14 -2.95
C GLN A 28 -0.26 8.79 -3.59
N GLY A 29 -0.06 9.50 -4.71
CA GLY A 29 -1.15 10.06 -5.51
C GLY A 29 -1.80 9.05 -6.45
N LEU A 30 -1.30 7.81 -6.52
CA LEU A 30 -1.91 6.78 -7.34
C LEU A 30 -3.17 6.23 -6.67
N GLU A 31 -4.22 6.03 -7.46
CA GLU A 31 -5.43 5.40 -6.97
C GLU A 31 -5.26 3.87 -7.03
N ASN A 32 -5.42 3.19 -5.90
CA ASN A 32 -5.40 1.74 -5.86
C ASN A 32 -6.74 1.19 -6.40
N ILE A 33 -6.68 0.45 -7.51
CA ILE A 33 -7.85 -0.16 -8.17
C ILE A 33 -8.00 -1.66 -7.82
N GLY A 34 -7.19 -2.16 -6.89
CA GLY A 34 -7.22 -3.53 -6.40
C GLY A 34 -6.23 -4.46 -7.10
N GLY A 35 -5.89 -5.58 -6.46
CA GLY A 35 -5.03 -6.62 -7.05
C GLY A 35 -3.61 -6.17 -7.40
N ASN A 36 -3.05 -5.22 -6.62
CA ASN A 36 -1.76 -4.55 -6.89
C ASN A 36 -1.74 -3.67 -8.15
N LEU A 37 -2.91 -3.36 -8.71
CA LEU A 37 -3.05 -2.43 -9.84
C LEU A 37 -3.31 -1.01 -9.32
N PHE A 38 -2.67 -0.05 -9.99
CA PHE A 38 -2.75 1.36 -9.66
C PHE A 38 -3.14 2.17 -10.89
N ARG A 39 -3.99 3.19 -10.68
CA ARG A 39 -4.44 4.12 -11.70
C ARG A 39 -3.82 5.51 -11.46
N PRO A 40 -3.25 6.15 -12.49
CA PRO A 40 -2.75 7.51 -12.36
C PRO A 40 -3.88 8.50 -12.13
N THR A 41 -3.62 9.48 -11.27
CA THR A 41 -4.54 10.58 -10.98
C THR A 41 -3.84 11.92 -11.25
N ALA A 42 -4.57 13.03 -11.14
CA ALA A 42 -3.95 14.36 -11.19
C ALA A 42 -2.89 14.56 -10.09
N ALA A 43 -3.05 13.89 -8.93
CA ALA A 43 -2.13 14.00 -7.80
C ALA A 43 -0.85 13.15 -7.96
N SER A 44 -0.87 12.10 -8.79
CA SER A 44 0.32 11.27 -9.06
C SER A 44 1.31 11.95 -10.02
N GLY A 45 0.83 12.90 -10.82
CA GLY A 45 1.56 13.48 -11.94
C GLY A 45 1.61 12.54 -13.16
N ALA A 46 2.21 13.02 -14.25
CA ALA A 46 2.42 12.22 -15.46
C ALA A 46 3.54 11.19 -15.24
N GLY A 47 3.29 9.94 -15.60
CA GLY A 47 4.29 8.88 -15.54
C GLY A 47 5.35 9.06 -16.62
N THR A 48 6.62 8.88 -16.25
CA THR A 48 7.75 8.90 -17.17
C THR A 48 8.31 7.49 -17.33
N ARG A 49 8.60 7.06 -18.56
CA ARG A 49 9.25 5.76 -18.79
C ARG A 49 10.65 5.78 -18.20
N GLU A 50 11.00 4.75 -17.43
CA GLU A 50 12.38 4.55 -17.02
C GLU A 50 13.15 3.82 -18.12
N THR A 51 14.25 4.42 -18.54
CA THR A 51 15.24 3.78 -19.42
C THR A 51 16.18 2.94 -18.58
N GLY A 52 16.19 1.63 -18.81
CA GLY A 52 17.16 0.71 -18.22
C GLY A 52 16.75 0.09 -16.88
N PRO A 53 15.56 -0.53 -16.77
CA PRO A 53 15.23 -1.25 -15.54
C PRO A 53 16.13 -2.47 -15.34
N GLU A 54 16.67 -2.60 -14.14
CA GLU A 54 17.27 -3.84 -13.64
C GLU A 54 16.14 -4.83 -13.32
N VAL A 55 15.62 -5.47 -14.36
CA VAL A 55 14.66 -6.58 -14.19
C VAL A 55 15.45 -7.83 -13.83
N LEU A 56 15.31 -8.28 -12.57
CA LEU A 56 15.86 -9.54 -12.10
C LEU A 56 14.89 -10.68 -12.46
N GLN A 57 15.33 -11.62 -13.31
CA GLN A 57 14.53 -12.80 -13.68
C GLN A 57 14.51 -13.83 -12.53
N GLY A 58 13.38 -14.50 -12.36
CA GLY A 58 13.21 -15.56 -11.35
C GLY A 58 13.07 -15.10 -9.91
N ALA A 59 13.03 -13.78 -9.65
CA ALA A 59 12.81 -13.21 -8.33
C ALA A 59 11.37 -12.69 -8.19
N LEU A 60 10.77 -12.91 -7.02
CA LEU A 60 9.47 -12.35 -6.64
C LEU A 60 9.68 -11.27 -5.59
N THR A 61 9.10 -10.08 -5.80
CA THR A 61 9.09 -9.03 -4.80
C THR A 61 8.07 -9.37 -3.73
N LEU A 62 8.53 -9.66 -2.51
CA LEU A 62 7.66 -9.82 -1.35
C LEU A 62 7.20 -8.45 -0.82
N SER A 63 6.09 -8.44 -0.09
CA SER A 63 5.64 -7.27 0.65
C SER A 63 6.74 -6.79 1.60
N ASN A 64 6.92 -5.47 1.70
CA ASN A 64 7.83 -4.86 2.66
C ASN A 64 7.27 -4.81 4.10
N THR A 65 6.06 -5.34 4.30
CA THR A 65 5.33 -5.23 5.57
C THR A 65 5.73 -6.33 6.54
N ASP A 66 6.12 -5.95 7.75
CA ASP A 66 6.32 -6.87 8.86
C ASP A 66 5.00 -7.10 9.61
N LEU A 67 4.45 -8.31 9.47
CA LEU A 67 3.18 -8.69 10.05
C LEU A 67 3.16 -8.55 11.59
N ALA A 68 4.26 -8.86 12.27
CA ALA A 68 4.31 -8.78 13.73
C ALA A 68 4.17 -7.32 14.20
N THR A 69 4.89 -6.42 13.54
CA THR A 69 4.82 -4.98 13.82
C THR A 69 3.41 -4.43 13.53
N GLU A 70 2.81 -4.79 12.39
CA GLU A 70 1.46 -4.33 12.05
C GLU A 70 0.39 -4.86 13.01
N MET A 71 0.51 -6.10 13.48
CA MET A 71 -0.41 -6.64 14.49
C MET A 71 -0.29 -5.89 15.83
N VAL A 72 0.91 -5.50 16.25
CA VAL A 72 1.10 -4.70 17.46
C VAL A 72 0.49 -3.30 17.28
N ASN A 73 0.64 -2.69 16.10
CA ASN A 73 0.00 -1.42 15.80
C ASN A 73 -1.53 -1.53 15.85
N LEU A 74 -2.11 -2.57 15.26
CA LEU A 74 -3.56 -2.83 15.33
C LEU A 74 -4.03 -2.99 16.79
N ILE A 75 -3.31 -3.75 17.61
CA ILE A 75 -3.63 -3.91 19.04
C ILE A 75 -3.55 -2.57 19.76
N ARG A 76 -2.56 -1.73 19.45
CA ARG A 76 -2.45 -0.38 20.03
C ARG A 76 -3.66 0.47 19.65
N ASP A 77 -4.02 0.50 18.38
CA ASP A 77 -5.18 1.26 17.90
C ASP A 77 -6.49 0.80 18.55
N GLU A 78 -6.65 -0.51 18.74
CA GLU A 78 -7.78 -1.08 19.47
C GLU A 78 -7.79 -0.63 20.93
N ARG A 79 -6.62 -0.68 21.61
CA ARG A 79 -6.50 -0.23 23.00
C ARG A 79 -6.73 1.27 23.15
N PHE A 80 -6.26 2.09 22.21
CA PHE A 80 -6.56 3.52 22.17
C PHE A 80 -8.06 3.78 22.01
N THR A 81 -8.72 3.05 21.12
CA THR A 81 -10.17 3.14 20.93
C THR A 81 -10.93 2.74 22.18
N GLN A 82 -10.53 1.64 22.84
CA GLN A 82 -11.11 1.18 24.10
C GLN A 82 -10.89 2.19 25.23
N ALA A 83 -9.68 2.75 25.35
CA ALA A 83 -9.37 3.77 26.35
C ALA A 83 -10.20 5.03 26.14
N ASN A 84 -10.31 5.53 24.90
CA ASN A 84 -11.14 6.68 24.57
C ASN A 84 -12.62 6.40 24.88
N ALA A 85 -13.12 5.21 24.56
CA ALA A 85 -14.49 4.82 24.90
C ALA A 85 -14.72 4.73 26.41
N ALA A 86 -13.73 4.29 27.20
CA ALA A 86 -13.83 4.27 28.66
C ALA A 86 -13.85 5.70 29.24
N VAL A 87 -13.01 6.61 28.73
CA VAL A 87 -13.04 8.03 29.13
C VAL A 87 -14.42 8.64 28.87
N VAL A 88 -14.98 8.44 27.67
CA VAL A 88 -16.32 8.94 27.32
C VAL A 88 -17.38 8.38 28.26
N ARG A 89 -17.35 7.08 28.58
CA ARG A 89 -18.29 6.48 29.54
C ARG A 89 -18.17 7.08 30.94
N THR A 90 -16.96 7.30 31.43
CA THR A 90 -16.74 7.92 32.74
C THR A 90 -17.21 9.38 32.77
N GLU A 91 -17.04 10.11 31.66
CA GLU A 91 -17.62 11.45 31.53
C GLU A 91 -19.15 11.41 31.56
N ASP A 92 -19.78 10.49 30.83
CA ASP A 92 -21.24 10.30 30.83
C ASP A 92 -21.78 9.94 32.22
N GLU A 93 -21.10 9.05 32.95
CA GLU A 93 -21.45 8.66 34.33
C GLU A 93 -21.35 9.85 35.31
N ASN A 94 -20.29 10.66 35.18
CA ASN A 94 -20.13 11.87 35.99
C ASN A 94 -21.20 12.91 35.68
N LEU A 95 -21.52 13.13 34.40
CA LEU A 95 -22.60 14.03 33.99
C LEU A 95 -23.95 13.58 34.54
N GLY A 96 -24.25 12.28 34.48
CA GLY A 96 -25.45 11.70 35.08
C GLY A 96 -25.53 11.96 36.58
N THR A 97 -24.43 11.76 37.32
CA THR A 97 -24.38 11.97 38.77
C THR A 97 -24.58 13.44 39.16
N ILE A 98 -24.01 14.38 38.39
CA ILE A 98 -24.21 15.83 38.58
C ILE A 98 -25.67 16.24 38.35
N LEU A 99 -26.33 15.64 37.35
CA LEU A 99 -27.74 15.92 37.07
C LEU A 99 -28.66 15.40 38.19
N ASP A 100 -28.34 14.25 38.77
CA ASP A 100 -29.15 13.63 39.82
C ASP A 100 -29.02 14.35 41.17
N THR A 101 -27.83 14.89 41.49
CA THR A 101 -27.61 15.73 42.69
C THR A 101 -28.22 17.14 42.59
N LYS A 102 -28.67 17.56 41.40
CA LYS A 102 -29.33 18.85 41.16
C LYS A 102 -30.85 18.80 41.35
N ARG A 103 -31.43 17.64 41.64
CA ARG A 103 -32.83 17.46 42.07
C ARG A 103 -32.95 17.49 43.58
#